data_AF-A0A920H2X5-F1
#
_entry.id   AF-A0A920H2X5-F1
#
_cell.length_a   1.000
_cell.length_b   1.000
_cell.length_c   1.000
_cell.angle_alpha   90.00
_cell.angle_beta   90.00
_cell.angle_gamma   90.00
#
_symmetry.space_group_name_H-M   'P 1'
#
loop_
_entity.id
_entity.type
_entity.pdbx_description
1 polymer ?
#
loop_
_entity_poly.entity_id
_entity_poly.type
_entity_poly.pdbx_seq_one_letter_code
_entity_poly.pdbx_strand_id
1 'polypeptide(L)'
;MWVGAGEGRRLRWFAKRLGTGDLALLTRQLATLVASALPLDECLQAVADQSRKPAIKSMMLQVRSKVAEGHTLAHALNQFPQAFGEMYRAMVNAGEEAGQLAPVLEQLAHYTETRQHTAQKLQMALIYPFVLIAVAVAVVSALMIFVVPELVGIFAHSKKALPPLTVGLIWVSDFMRAYALYCLLLLVAGVMLFRRLLQHPGRRKRWHQFLLRVPGLRRVLVAMDSARFASTLSILMASGVPLIHALRIAGAVMTNLVLREASATVSVAVQEGASLSRALSQETFFPPMMVHMVASGEASGDLETMLERSALNQERELEMTLGTIMGLFEPAMVVFMGGLVLTIVLAILLPILI
;
A
#
# COMPACT_ATOMS: atom_id res chain seq x y z
N MET A 1 4.01 -50.84 15.01
CA MET A 1 5.09 -50.37 14.12
C MET A 1 4.62 -50.68 12.71
N TRP A 2 4.18 -49.74 11.87
CA TRP A 2 4.84 -48.50 11.47
C TRP A 2 3.81 -47.39 11.20
N VAL A 3 4.15 -46.17 11.61
CA VAL A 3 3.39 -44.94 11.44
C VAL A 3 3.65 -44.37 10.04
N GLY A 4 2.60 -44.23 9.24
CA GLY A 4 2.62 -43.45 7.99
C GLY A 4 2.45 -41.95 8.28
N ALA A 5 3.52 -41.28 8.69
CA ALA A 5 3.58 -39.82 8.79
C ALA A 5 4.33 -39.28 7.56
N GLY A 6 3.59 -38.80 6.54
CA GLY A 6 4.23 -38.41 5.28
C GLY A 6 3.52 -37.43 4.35
N GLU A 7 2.33 -36.91 4.66
CA GLU A 7 1.56 -36.09 3.68
C GLU A 7 1.20 -34.67 4.14
N GLY A 8 1.91 -34.10 5.12
CA GLY A 8 1.57 -32.78 5.68
C GLY A 8 2.44 -31.58 5.23
N ARG A 9 3.37 -31.72 4.27
CA ARG A 9 4.47 -30.73 4.15
C ARG A 9 4.90 -30.29 2.74
N ARG A 10 4.05 -30.42 1.71
CA ARG A 10 4.30 -29.80 0.39
C ARG A 10 3.18 -28.80 0.09
N LEU A 11 3.55 -27.57 -0.31
CA LEU A 11 2.71 -26.43 -0.79
C LEU A 11 2.43 -25.21 0.13
N ARG A 12 3.15 -24.98 1.24
CA ARG A 12 3.05 -23.66 1.94
C ARG A 12 3.78 -22.49 1.26
N TRP A 13 4.46 -22.71 0.13
CA TRP A 13 5.26 -21.69 -0.57
C TRP A 13 4.46 -20.83 -1.58
N PHE A 14 3.20 -21.18 -1.88
CA PHE A 14 2.33 -20.46 -2.81
C PHE A 14 0.94 -20.18 -2.24
N ALA A 15 0.82 -19.89 -0.95
CA ALA A 15 -0.39 -19.25 -0.45
C ALA A 15 -0.45 -17.84 -1.07
N LYS A 16 -1.14 -17.71 -2.20
CA LYS A 16 -1.35 -16.41 -2.85
C LYS A 16 -2.28 -15.61 -1.94
N ARG A 17 -1.80 -14.48 -1.42
CA ARG A 17 -2.65 -13.46 -0.81
C ARG A 17 -3.81 -13.14 -1.76
N LEU A 18 -5.01 -13.06 -1.21
CA LEU A 18 -6.17 -12.62 -1.97
C LEU A 18 -5.94 -11.16 -2.43
N GLY A 19 -6.31 -10.83 -3.66
CA GLY A 19 -6.28 -9.44 -4.12
C GLY A 19 -7.24 -8.58 -3.29
N THR A 20 -6.95 -7.29 -3.11
CA THR A 20 -7.84 -6.37 -2.37
C THR A 20 -9.24 -6.34 -2.94
N GLY A 21 -9.38 -6.32 -4.27
CA GLY A 21 -10.68 -6.35 -4.93
C GLY A 21 -11.40 -7.70 -4.86
N ASP A 22 -10.67 -8.81 -4.85
CA ASP A 22 -11.28 -10.13 -4.64
C ASP A 22 -11.86 -10.24 -3.21
N LEU A 23 -11.16 -9.69 -2.22
CA LEU A 23 -11.59 -9.72 -0.81
C LEU A 23 -12.83 -8.86 -0.61
N ALA A 24 -12.84 -7.67 -1.21
CA ALA A 24 -13.98 -6.77 -1.18
C ALA A 24 -15.22 -7.41 -1.81
N LEU A 25 -15.10 -7.97 -3.02
CA LEU A 25 -16.21 -8.64 -3.69
C LEU A 25 -16.77 -9.81 -2.87
N LEU A 26 -15.89 -10.69 -2.39
CA LEU A 26 -16.25 -11.86 -1.61
C LEU A 26 -16.96 -11.46 -0.31
N THR A 27 -16.43 -10.45 0.39
CA THR A 27 -16.99 -9.96 1.65
C THR A 27 -18.33 -9.28 1.42
N ARG A 28 -18.47 -8.47 0.37
CA ARG A 28 -19.73 -7.82 0.00
C ARG A 28 -20.81 -8.86 -0.34
N GLN A 29 -20.50 -9.85 -1.16
CA GLN A 29 -21.45 -10.92 -1.49
C GLN A 29 -21.88 -11.70 -0.24
N LEU A 30 -20.93 -12.04 0.63
CA LEU A 30 -21.23 -12.73 1.88
C LEU A 30 -22.11 -11.87 2.80
N ALA A 31 -21.79 -10.58 2.96
CA ALA A 31 -22.59 -9.64 3.76
C ALA A 31 -24.03 -9.53 3.25
N THR A 32 -24.22 -9.35 1.94
CA THR A 32 -25.55 -9.24 1.32
C THR A 32 -26.38 -10.52 1.51
N LEU A 33 -25.77 -11.70 1.32
CA LEU A 33 -26.49 -12.97 1.47
C LEU A 33 -26.84 -13.27 2.94
N VAL A 34 -25.92 -13.02 3.86
CA VAL A 34 -26.17 -13.19 5.31
C VAL A 34 -27.21 -12.19 5.81
N ALA A 35 -27.19 -10.95 5.33
CA ALA A 35 -28.22 -9.95 5.64
C ALA A 35 -29.61 -10.34 5.11
N SER A 36 -29.68 -11.18 4.07
CA SER A 36 -30.92 -11.75 3.55
C SER A 36 -31.44 -12.95 4.37
N ALA A 37 -30.82 -13.22 5.53
CA ALA A 37 -31.15 -14.33 6.43
C ALA A 37 -31.05 -15.73 5.79
N LEU A 38 -30.24 -15.88 4.74
CA LEU A 38 -29.91 -17.19 4.19
C LEU A 38 -29.00 -17.96 5.16
N PRO A 39 -29.11 -19.30 5.24
CA PRO A 39 -28.18 -20.13 6.00
C PRO A 39 -26.73 -19.86 5.58
N LEU A 40 -25.82 -19.81 6.56
CA LEU A 40 -24.42 -19.45 6.30
C LEU A 40 -23.73 -20.43 5.33
N ASP A 41 -24.09 -21.71 5.37
CA ASP A 41 -23.55 -22.71 4.46
C ASP A 41 -24.00 -22.48 3.01
N GLU A 42 -25.25 -22.06 2.79
CA GLU A 42 -25.78 -21.66 1.48
C GLU A 42 -25.12 -20.37 0.99
N CYS A 43 -24.93 -19.39 1.88
CA CYS A 43 -24.22 -18.15 1.57
C CYS A 43 -22.79 -18.45 1.06
N LEU A 44 -22.04 -19.29 1.77
CA LEU A 44 -20.69 -19.68 1.40
C LEU A 44 -20.64 -20.45 0.08
N GLN A 45 -21.64 -21.31 -0.18
CA GLN A 45 -21.76 -22.01 -1.46
C GLN A 45 -22.00 -21.04 -2.62
N ALA A 46 -22.95 -20.12 -2.47
CA ALA A 46 -23.27 -19.12 -3.49
C ALA A 46 -22.07 -18.22 -3.82
N VAL A 47 -21.33 -17.77 -2.79
CA VAL A 47 -20.09 -17.00 -2.97
C VAL A 47 -19.02 -17.83 -3.70
N ALA A 48 -18.88 -19.11 -3.37
CA ALA A 48 -17.93 -20.00 -4.05
C ALA A 48 -18.29 -20.20 -5.53
N ASP A 49 -19.57 -20.37 -5.86
CA ASP A 49 -20.03 -20.59 -7.23
C ASP A 49 -19.99 -19.33 -8.11
N GLN A 50 -20.15 -18.15 -7.52
CA GLN A 50 -19.97 -16.88 -8.22
C GLN A 50 -18.50 -16.53 -8.50
N SER A 51 -17.56 -17.22 -7.85
CA SER A 51 -16.14 -16.92 -8.02
C SER A 51 -15.58 -17.43 -9.35
N ARG A 52 -15.06 -16.51 -10.17
CA ARG A 52 -14.37 -16.85 -11.44
C ARG A 52 -13.00 -17.48 -11.25
N LYS A 53 -12.41 -17.41 -10.04
CA LYS A 53 -11.06 -17.88 -9.74
C LYS A 53 -11.13 -19.23 -9.03
N PRO A 54 -10.59 -20.33 -9.62
CA PRO A 54 -10.65 -21.67 -9.01
C PRO A 54 -10.06 -21.74 -7.60
N ALA A 55 -9.00 -20.98 -7.34
CA ALA A 55 -8.37 -20.90 -6.02
C ALA A 55 -9.29 -20.32 -4.95
N ILE A 56 -10.07 -19.28 -5.28
CA ILE A 56 -11.01 -18.65 -4.35
C ILE A 56 -12.22 -19.56 -4.14
N LYS A 57 -12.75 -20.16 -5.22
CA LYS A 57 -13.82 -21.16 -5.14
C LYS A 57 -13.44 -22.31 -4.19
N SER A 58 -12.27 -22.91 -4.39
CA SER A 58 -11.78 -24.00 -3.53
C SER A 58 -11.59 -23.58 -2.07
N MET A 59 -11.09 -22.36 -1.83
CA MET A 59 -10.95 -21.81 -0.47
C MET A 59 -12.31 -21.66 0.21
N MET A 60 -13.31 -21.08 -0.48
CA MET A 60 -14.63 -20.88 0.09
C MET A 60 -15.39 -22.19 0.35
N LEU A 61 -15.21 -23.21 -0.51
CA LEU A 61 -15.76 -24.54 -0.26
C LEU A 61 -15.11 -25.22 0.96
N GLN A 62 -13.81 -25.00 1.20
CA GLN A 62 -13.15 -25.50 2.41
C GLN A 62 -13.67 -24.79 3.67
N VAL A 63 -13.87 -23.46 3.62
CA VAL A 63 -14.49 -22.70 4.70
C VAL A 63 -15.91 -23.23 4.97
N ARG A 64 -16.71 -23.44 3.91
CA ARG A 64 -18.06 -24.03 4.01
C ARG A 64 -18.05 -25.40 4.65
N SER A 65 -17.15 -26.30 4.25
CA SER A 65 -17.04 -27.64 4.85
C SER A 65 -16.87 -27.57 6.37
N LYS A 66 -16.02 -26.65 6.85
CA LYS A 66 -15.78 -26.49 8.29
C LYS A 66 -16.98 -25.93 9.03
N VAL A 67 -17.69 -24.98 8.43
CA VAL A 67 -18.95 -24.47 9.00
C VAL A 67 -20.02 -25.56 9.03
N ALA A 68 -20.13 -26.39 7.99
CA ALA A 68 -21.04 -27.53 7.94
C ALA A 68 -20.68 -28.63 8.95
N GLU A 69 -19.40 -28.78 9.30
CA GLU A 69 -18.92 -29.64 10.40
C GLU A 69 -19.26 -29.08 11.80
N GLY A 70 -19.85 -27.88 11.89
CA GLY A 70 -20.26 -27.24 13.15
C GLY A 70 -19.23 -26.29 13.76
N HIS A 71 -18.14 -25.98 13.04
CA HIS A 71 -17.20 -24.95 13.48
C HIS A 71 -17.73 -23.54 13.20
N THR A 72 -17.30 -22.56 14.01
CA THR A 72 -17.58 -21.15 13.74
C THR A 72 -16.91 -20.66 12.46
N LEU A 73 -17.48 -19.64 11.82
CA LEU A 73 -16.92 -19.01 10.64
C LEU A 73 -15.52 -18.45 10.94
N ALA A 74 -15.32 -17.81 12.08
CA ALA A 74 -14.02 -17.32 12.52
C ALA A 74 -12.98 -18.44 12.58
N HIS A 75 -13.36 -19.61 13.10
CA HIS A 75 -12.49 -20.79 13.13
C HIS A 75 -12.17 -21.30 11.72
N ALA A 76 -13.15 -21.36 10.82
CA ALA A 76 -12.94 -21.77 9.45
C ALA A 76 -12.01 -20.80 8.69
N LEU A 77 -12.19 -19.48 8.88
CA LEU A 77 -11.35 -18.44 8.27
C LEU A 77 -9.91 -18.44 8.80
N ASN A 78 -9.68 -18.92 10.03
CA ASN A 78 -8.33 -19.07 10.62
C ASN A 78 -7.42 -20.03 9.83
N GLN A 79 -7.97 -20.92 9.00
CA GLN A 79 -7.20 -21.79 8.12
C GLN A 79 -6.52 -21.02 6.97
N PHE A 80 -7.02 -19.82 6.65
CA PHE A 80 -6.53 -18.98 5.57
C PHE A 80 -6.08 -17.59 6.07
N PRO A 81 -5.11 -17.50 7.00
CA PRO A 81 -4.69 -16.23 7.61
C PRO A 81 -4.00 -15.27 6.61
N GLN A 82 -3.61 -15.77 5.43
CA GLN A 82 -3.08 -14.94 4.35
C GLN A 82 -4.17 -14.28 3.48
N ALA A 83 -5.37 -14.85 3.45
CA ALA A 83 -6.53 -14.28 2.76
C ALA A 83 -7.33 -13.38 3.71
N PHE A 84 -7.58 -13.87 4.94
CA PHE A 84 -8.33 -13.16 5.96
C PHE A 84 -7.38 -12.69 7.07
N GLY A 85 -7.12 -11.38 7.10
CA GLY A 85 -6.24 -10.78 8.11
C GLY A 85 -6.75 -10.95 9.54
N GLU A 86 -5.90 -10.67 10.53
CA GLU A 86 -6.27 -10.75 11.95
C GLU A 86 -7.49 -9.90 12.30
N MET A 87 -7.55 -8.65 11.82
CA MET A 87 -8.71 -7.78 12.00
C MET A 87 -10.00 -8.39 11.46
N TYR A 88 -9.97 -8.95 10.24
CA TYR A 88 -11.14 -9.57 9.62
C TYR A 88 -11.66 -10.74 10.47
N ARG A 89 -10.75 -11.60 10.93
CA ARG A 89 -11.10 -12.78 11.73
C ARG A 89 -11.58 -12.40 13.13
N ALA A 90 -10.98 -11.40 13.76
CA ALA A 90 -11.39 -10.90 15.08
C ALA A 90 -12.78 -10.28 15.04
N MET A 91 -13.07 -9.50 14.00
CA MET A 91 -14.41 -8.96 13.72
C MET A 91 -15.45 -10.07 13.61
N VAL A 92 -15.22 -11.04 12.72
CA VAL A 92 -16.13 -12.17 12.53
C VAL A 92 -16.33 -12.93 13.85
N ASN A 93 -15.27 -13.18 14.62
CA ASN A 93 -15.38 -13.85 15.91
C ASN A 93 -16.29 -13.08 16.90
N ALA A 94 -16.07 -11.78 17.04
CA ALA A 94 -16.89 -10.94 17.92
C ALA A 94 -18.35 -10.89 17.46
N GLY A 95 -18.59 -10.81 16.13
CA GLY A 95 -19.92 -10.87 15.55
C GLY A 95 -20.63 -12.21 15.77
N GLU A 96 -19.91 -13.33 15.68
CA GLU A 96 -20.48 -14.66 15.97
C GLU A 96 -20.79 -14.84 17.45
N GLU A 97 -19.89 -14.44 18.36
CA GLU A 97 -20.11 -14.50 19.81
C GLU A 97 -21.29 -13.62 20.25
N ALA A 98 -21.47 -12.46 19.62
CA ALA A 98 -22.58 -11.54 19.88
C ALA A 98 -23.87 -11.93 19.14
N GLY A 99 -23.86 -12.93 18.25
CA GLY A 99 -24.99 -13.28 17.39
C GLY A 99 -25.34 -12.21 16.34
N GLN A 100 -24.42 -11.29 16.06
CA GLN A 100 -24.56 -10.14 15.16
C GLN A 100 -23.61 -10.25 13.96
N LEU A 101 -23.62 -11.39 13.27
CA LEU A 101 -22.73 -11.62 12.13
C LEU A 101 -23.05 -10.71 10.93
N ALA A 102 -24.33 -10.45 10.66
CA ALA A 102 -24.77 -9.63 9.53
C ALA A 102 -24.21 -8.18 9.55
N PRO A 103 -24.39 -7.38 10.63
CA PRO A 103 -23.82 -6.02 10.68
C PRO A 103 -22.29 -6.00 10.65
N VAL A 104 -21.64 -7.00 11.26
CA VAL A 104 -20.18 -7.13 11.23
C VAL A 104 -19.66 -7.40 9.82
N LEU A 105 -20.30 -8.29 9.07
CA LEU A 105 -19.95 -8.54 7.67
C LEU A 105 -20.21 -7.32 6.78
N GLU A 106 -21.27 -6.55 7.05
CA GLU A 106 -21.54 -5.29 6.35
C GLU A 106 -20.44 -4.26 6.59
N GLN A 107 -19.98 -4.12 7.84
CA GLN A 107 -18.86 -3.24 8.19
C GLN A 107 -17.54 -3.71 7.57
N LEU A 108 -17.29 -5.03 7.51
CA LEU A 108 -16.14 -5.59 6.81
C LEU A 108 -16.21 -5.36 5.30
N ALA A 109 -17.40 -5.45 4.69
CA ALA A 109 -17.61 -5.17 3.28
C ALA A 109 -17.27 -3.71 2.97
N HIS A 110 -17.84 -2.77 3.73
CA HIS A 110 -17.53 -1.34 3.57
C HIS A 110 -16.02 -1.07 3.73
N TYR A 111 -15.39 -1.64 4.76
CA TYR A 111 -13.96 -1.48 4.98
C TYR A 111 -13.09 -2.01 3.84
N THR A 112 -13.41 -3.21 3.33
CA THR A 112 -12.64 -3.84 2.26
C THR A 112 -12.83 -3.12 0.92
N GLU A 113 -14.03 -2.60 0.66
CA GLU A 113 -14.33 -1.73 -0.48
C GLU A 113 -13.59 -0.40 -0.41
N THR A 114 -13.62 0.29 0.72
CA THR A 114 -12.87 1.54 0.92
C THR A 114 -11.38 1.31 0.71
N ARG A 115 -10.82 0.21 1.26
CA ARG A 115 -9.42 -0.17 1.00
C ARG A 115 -9.13 -0.45 -0.47
N GLN A 116 -10.02 -1.13 -1.18
CA GLN A 116 -9.88 -1.36 -2.62
C GLN A 116 -9.89 -0.03 -3.37
N HIS A 117 -10.85 0.84 -3.05
CA HIS A 117 -11.03 2.14 -3.70
C HIS A 117 -9.82 3.05 -3.46
N THR A 118 -9.30 3.15 -2.24
CA THR A 118 -8.07 3.89 -1.94
C THR A 118 -6.87 3.32 -2.70
N ALA A 119 -6.72 1.99 -2.73
CA ALA A 119 -5.63 1.35 -3.48
C ALA A 119 -5.74 1.61 -4.99
N GLN A 120 -6.95 1.57 -5.55
CA GLN A 120 -7.22 1.86 -6.95
C GLN A 120 -6.96 3.33 -7.29
N LYS A 121 -7.43 4.27 -6.45
CA LYS A 121 -7.13 5.70 -6.57
C LYS A 121 -5.64 5.96 -6.59
N LEU A 122 -4.89 5.37 -5.66
CA LEU A 122 -3.42 5.47 -5.62
C LEU A 122 -2.78 4.91 -6.89
N GLN A 123 -3.23 3.75 -7.35
CA GLN A 123 -2.72 3.14 -8.57
C GLN A 123 -2.98 4.04 -9.79
N MET A 124 -4.21 4.56 -9.93
CA MET A 124 -4.58 5.43 -11.04
C MET A 124 -3.83 6.76 -11.01
N ALA A 125 -3.64 7.35 -9.82
CA ALA A 125 -2.89 8.59 -9.65
C ALA A 125 -1.42 8.45 -10.08
N LEU A 126 -0.84 7.25 -9.97
CA LEU A 126 0.54 6.97 -10.37
C LEU A 126 0.71 6.67 -11.86
N ILE A 127 -0.34 6.25 -12.57
CA ILE A 127 -0.25 5.93 -14.00
C ILE A 127 0.25 7.14 -14.80
N TYR A 128 -0.32 8.32 -14.56
CA TYR A 128 0.05 9.52 -15.29
C TYR A 128 1.54 9.89 -15.12
N PRO A 129 2.10 10.03 -13.90
CA PRO A 129 3.54 10.23 -13.71
C PRO A 129 4.42 9.20 -14.41
N PHE A 130 4.06 7.91 -14.33
CA PHE A 130 4.86 6.85 -14.95
C PHE A 130 4.86 6.93 -16.48
N VAL A 131 3.70 7.20 -17.10
CA VAL A 131 3.61 7.36 -18.56
C VAL A 131 4.42 8.58 -19.00
N LEU A 132 4.27 9.71 -18.31
CA LEU A 132 5.00 10.94 -18.64
C LEU A 132 6.51 10.75 -18.53
N ILE A 133 7.01 10.14 -17.44
CA ILE A 133 8.43 9.81 -17.27
C ILE A 133 8.89 8.85 -18.37
N ALA A 134 8.11 7.82 -18.70
CA ALA A 134 8.49 6.85 -19.71
C ALA A 134 8.66 7.51 -21.09
N VAL A 135 7.71 8.37 -21.50
CA VAL A 135 7.78 9.14 -22.74
C VAL A 135 8.98 10.10 -22.72
N ALA A 136 9.16 10.83 -21.62
CA ALA A 136 10.29 11.73 -21.42
C ALA A 136 11.65 11.02 -21.60
N VAL A 137 11.84 9.91 -20.89
CA VAL A 137 13.06 9.10 -20.99
C VAL A 137 13.23 8.54 -22.39
N ALA A 138 12.16 8.09 -23.05
CA ALA A 138 12.23 7.57 -24.41
C ALA A 138 12.67 8.64 -25.42
N VAL A 139 12.08 9.84 -25.37
CA VAL A 139 12.43 10.97 -26.26
C VAL A 139 13.88 11.40 -26.03
N VAL A 140 14.30 11.60 -24.78
CA VAL A 140 15.67 11.98 -24.45
C VAL A 140 16.66 10.91 -24.89
N SER A 141 16.34 9.64 -24.66
CA SER A 141 17.18 8.52 -25.09
C SER A 141 17.29 8.45 -26.61
N ALA A 142 16.20 8.67 -27.35
CA ALA A 142 16.21 8.71 -28.81
C ALA A 142 17.07 9.87 -29.35
N LEU A 143 16.96 11.06 -28.76
CA LEU A 143 17.82 12.20 -29.11
C LEU A 143 19.31 11.87 -28.86
N MET A 144 19.63 11.29 -27.70
CA MET A 144 21.00 10.92 -27.35
C MET A 144 21.55 9.82 -28.24
N ILE A 145 20.75 8.79 -28.56
CA ILE A 145 21.21 7.61 -29.28
C ILE A 145 21.23 7.86 -30.79
N PHE A 146 20.37 8.69 -31.36
CA PHE A 146 20.32 8.87 -32.82
C PHE A 146 20.85 10.25 -33.24
N VAL A 147 20.30 11.32 -32.67
CA VAL A 147 20.52 12.69 -33.16
C VAL A 147 21.89 13.23 -32.78
N VAL A 148 22.29 13.12 -31.50
CA VAL A 148 23.56 13.69 -31.02
C VAL A 148 24.75 13.22 -31.86
N PRO A 149 24.93 11.92 -32.17
CA PRO A 149 26.18 11.50 -32.81
C PRO A 149 26.21 11.71 -34.32
N GLU A 150 25.06 11.81 -34.99
CA GLU A 150 25.02 12.30 -36.37
C GLU A 150 25.63 13.71 -36.45
N LEU A 151 25.29 14.58 -35.50
CA LEU A 151 25.82 15.94 -35.42
C LEU A 151 27.30 15.96 -35.06
N VAL A 152 27.76 15.06 -34.19
CA VAL A 152 29.19 14.91 -33.86
C VAL A 152 30.00 14.52 -35.10
N GLY A 153 29.47 13.65 -35.97
CA GLY A 153 30.12 13.26 -37.21
C GLY A 153 30.43 14.45 -38.12
N ILE A 154 29.58 15.48 -38.10
CA ILE A 154 29.79 16.74 -38.84
C ILE A 154 30.96 17.53 -38.25
N PHE A 155 31.07 17.58 -36.91
CA PHE A 155 32.12 18.35 -36.23
C PHE A 155 33.47 17.63 -36.14
N ALA A 156 33.51 16.30 -36.28
CA ALA A 156 34.76 15.51 -36.24
C ALA A 156 35.78 15.94 -37.32
N HIS A 157 35.31 16.57 -38.40
CA HIS A 157 36.14 17.10 -39.49
C HIS A 157 36.54 18.57 -39.29
N SER A 158 35.94 19.24 -38.30
CA SER A 158 36.20 20.63 -37.97
C SER A 158 37.39 20.70 -37.01
N LYS A 159 38.48 21.40 -37.39
CA LYS A 159 39.71 21.52 -36.57
C LYS A 159 39.58 22.42 -35.33
N LYS A 160 38.35 22.79 -34.94
CA LYS A 160 38.08 23.65 -33.78
C LYS A 160 37.89 22.81 -32.52
N ALA A 161 38.36 23.31 -31.38
CA ALA A 161 38.13 22.67 -30.10
C ALA A 161 36.64 22.71 -29.74
N LEU A 162 36.08 21.56 -29.35
CA LEU A 162 34.68 21.47 -28.93
C LEU A 162 34.49 22.08 -27.53
N PRO A 163 33.39 22.81 -27.29
CA PRO A 163 33.03 23.31 -25.97
C PRO A 163 32.86 22.17 -24.95
N PRO A 164 33.17 22.38 -23.66
CA PRO A 164 33.10 21.33 -22.64
C PRO A 164 31.69 20.75 -22.47
N LEU A 165 30.65 21.56 -22.69
CA LEU A 165 29.26 21.14 -22.64
C LEU A 165 28.92 20.14 -23.77
N THR A 166 29.45 20.37 -24.98
CA THR A 166 29.34 19.45 -26.11
C THR A 166 30.12 18.16 -25.85
N VAL A 167 31.35 18.25 -25.32
CA VAL A 167 32.17 17.06 -24.98
C VAL A 167 31.47 16.17 -23.93
N GLY A 168 30.89 16.77 -22.90
CA GLY A 168 30.10 16.04 -21.90
C GLY A 168 28.87 15.35 -22.51
N LEU A 169 28.18 16.03 -23.42
CA LEU A 169 27.03 15.47 -24.14
C LEU A 169 27.43 14.24 -24.97
N ILE A 170 28.55 14.32 -25.69
CA ILE A 170 29.09 13.22 -26.49
C ILE A 170 29.42 12.02 -25.59
N TRP A 171 30.08 12.27 -24.47
CA TRP A 171 30.44 11.20 -23.53
C TRP A 171 29.21 10.47 -22.97
N VAL A 172 28.16 11.22 -22.61
CA VAL A 172 26.88 10.64 -22.15
C VAL A 172 26.20 9.86 -23.28
N SER A 173 26.19 10.41 -24.50
CA SER A 173 25.59 9.75 -25.68
C SER A 173 26.30 8.44 -26.01
N ASP A 174 27.63 8.43 -26.05
CA ASP A 174 28.44 7.23 -26.31
C ASP A 174 28.24 6.19 -25.21
N PHE A 175 28.18 6.63 -23.94
CA PHE A 175 27.85 5.76 -22.81
C PHE A 175 26.46 5.14 -22.97
N MET A 176 25.44 5.93 -23.34
CA MET A 176 24.09 5.42 -23.56
C MET A 176 24.04 4.43 -24.73
N ARG A 177 24.71 4.69 -25.85
CA ARG A 177 24.77 3.78 -27.00
C ARG A 177 25.42 2.44 -26.64
N ALA A 178 26.57 2.48 -25.97
CA ALA A 178 27.34 1.29 -25.63
C ALA A 178 26.72 0.49 -24.47
N TYR A 179 26.12 1.17 -23.50
CA TYR A 179 25.70 0.56 -22.24
C TYR A 179 24.20 0.57 -21.96
N ALA A 180 23.32 1.04 -22.87
CA ALA A 180 21.87 1.07 -22.63
C ALA A 180 21.29 -0.27 -22.15
N LEU A 181 21.67 -1.38 -22.79
CA LEU A 181 21.20 -2.71 -22.39
C LEU A 181 21.74 -3.12 -21.02
N TYR A 182 23.02 -2.83 -20.74
CA TYR A 182 23.64 -3.09 -19.44
C TYR A 182 23.04 -2.24 -18.32
N CYS A 183 22.71 -0.97 -18.59
CA CYS A 183 22.01 -0.08 -17.67
C CYS A 183 20.60 -0.60 -17.36
N LEU A 184 19.87 -1.08 -18.36
CA LEU A 184 18.55 -1.69 -18.16
C LEU A 184 18.65 -2.96 -17.30
N LEU A 185 19.60 -3.85 -17.61
CA LEU A 185 19.85 -5.06 -16.83
C LEU A 185 20.26 -4.74 -15.39
N LEU A 186 21.14 -3.75 -15.19
CA LEU A 186 21.57 -3.28 -13.88
C LEU A 186 20.40 -2.69 -13.09
N LEU A 187 19.51 -1.94 -13.74
CA LEU A 187 18.31 -1.39 -13.10
C LEU A 187 17.36 -2.52 -12.65
N VAL A 188 17.09 -3.51 -13.50
CA VAL A 188 16.25 -4.67 -13.14
C VAL A 188 16.89 -5.47 -12.00
N ALA A 189 18.19 -5.76 -12.10
CA ALA A 189 18.94 -6.47 -11.06
C ALA A 189 18.96 -5.68 -9.74
N GLY A 190 19.14 -4.36 -9.81
CA GLY A 190 19.12 -3.44 -8.67
C GLY A 190 17.77 -3.43 -7.97
N VAL A 191 16.66 -3.36 -8.72
CA VAL A 191 15.29 -3.46 -8.16
C VAL A 191 15.07 -4.82 -7.50
N MET A 192 15.50 -5.91 -8.14
CA MET A 192 15.34 -7.26 -7.58
C MET A 192 16.16 -7.45 -6.31
N LEU A 193 17.41 -6.99 -6.31
CA LEU A 193 18.30 -7.02 -5.14
C LEU A 193 17.73 -6.16 -4.01
N PHE A 194 17.27 -4.94 -4.31
CA PHE A 194 16.65 -4.05 -3.34
C PHE A 194 15.42 -4.70 -2.70
N ARG A 195 14.53 -5.29 -3.50
CA ARG A 195 13.38 -6.07 -3.00
C ARG A 195 13.80 -7.22 -2.10
N ARG A 196 14.88 -7.93 -2.44
CA ARG A 196 15.42 -9.03 -1.64
C ARG A 196 16.02 -8.52 -0.32
N LEU A 197 16.76 -7.41 -0.34
CA LEU A 197 17.32 -6.77 0.85
C LEU A 197 16.23 -6.33 1.84
N LEU A 198 15.09 -5.87 1.31
CA LEU A 198 13.91 -5.47 2.08
C LEU A 198 13.11 -6.63 2.69
N GLN A 199 13.45 -7.89 2.38
CA GLN A 199 12.84 -9.05 3.05
C GLN A 199 13.32 -9.18 4.51
N HIS A 200 14.51 -8.64 4.84
CA HIS A 200 14.99 -8.63 6.21
C HIS A 200 14.28 -7.56 7.04
N PRO A 201 13.67 -7.92 8.19
CA PRO A 201 12.85 -7.00 8.98
C PRO A 201 13.62 -5.78 9.48
N GLY A 202 14.89 -5.94 9.89
CA GLY A 202 15.73 -4.84 10.34
C GLY A 202 16.05 -3.82 9.23
N ARG A 203 16.35 -4.29 8.01
CA ARG A 203 16.59 -3.40 6.86
C ARG A 203 15.31 -2.71 6.40
N ARG A 204 14.19 -3.44 6.41
CA ARG A 204 12.87 -2.90 6.11
C ARG A 204 12.46 -1.79 7.08
N LYS A 205 12.74 -1.95 8.37
CA LYS A 205 12.50 -0.91 9.38
C LYS A 205 13.33 0.35 9.12
N ARG A 206 14.64 0.21 8.86
CA ARG A 206 15.51 1.35 8.52
C ARG A 206 15.04 2.07 7.25
N TRP A 207 14.60 1.32 6.24
CA TRP A 207 14.00 1.89 5.04
C TRP A 207 12.71 2.67 5.35
N HIS A 208 11.79 2.06 6.10
CA HIS A 208 10.56 2.73 6.54
C HIS A 208 10.85 4.01 7.35
N GLN A 209 11.90 4.00 8.19
CA GLN A 209 12.35 5.17 8.93
C GLN A 209 12.94 6.25 8.02
N PHE A 210 13.69 5.86 6.99
CA PHE A 210 14.20 6.80 5.98
C PHE A 210 13.06 7.46 5.21
N LEU A 211 12.04 6.71 4.80
CA LEU A 211 10.88 7.27 4.10
C LEU A 211 10.12 8.31 4.93
N LEU A 212 10.09 8.15 6.26
CA LEU A 212 9.49 9.14 7.17
C LEU A 212 10.30 10.43 7.31
N ARG A 213 11.55 10.48 6.84
CA ARG A 213 12.37 11.71 6.82
C ARG A 213 12.16 12.54 5.55
N VAL A 214 11.59 11.96 4.50
CA VAL A 214 11.37 12.65 3.23
C VAL A 214 10.14 13.57 3.36
N PRO A 215 10.29 14.90 3.17
CA PRO A 215 9.16 15.83 3.21
C PRO A 215 8.15 15.49 2.10
N GLY A 216 6.86 15.69 2.36
CA GLY A 216 5.77 15.22 1.48
C GLY A 216 5.43 13.74 1.72
N LEU A 217 6.39 12.84 1.53
CA LEU A 217 6.14 11.40 1.70
C LEU A 217 5.82 11.02 3.15
N ARG A 218 6.44 11.68 4.13
CA ARG A 218 6.08 11.55 5.55
C ARG A 218 4.58 11.77 5.78
N ARG A 219 4.02 12.85 5.21
CA ARG A 219 2.59 13.20 5.40
C ARG A 219 1.69 12.13 4.81
N VAL A 220 1.98 11.65 3.60
CA VAL A 220 1.24 10.56 2.94
C VAL A 220 1.26 9.29 3.78
N LEU A 221 2.45 8.85 4.21
CA LEU A 221 2.59 7.61 4.98
C LEU A 221 1.91 7.69 6.34
N VAL A 222 2.06 8.82 7.04
CA VAL A 222 1.42 9.06 8.33
C VAL A 222 -0.10 9.12 8.19
N ALA A 223 -0.64 9.87 7.22
CA ALA A 223 -2.07 9.96 6.97
C ALA A 223 -2.67 8.59 6.64
N MET A 224 -2.02 7.81 5.76
CA MET A 224 -2.46 6.46 5.38
C MET A 224 -2.53 5.49 6.57
N ASP A 225 -1.46 5.41 7.36
CA ASP A 225 -1.42 4.45 8.47
C ASP A 225 -2.25 4.92 9.66
N SER A 226 -2.37 6.23 9.88
CA SER A 226 -3.26 6.79 10.90
C SER A 226 -4.73 6.57 10.55
N ALA A 227 -5.14 6.82 9.29
CA ALA A 227 -6.49 6.51 8.81
C ALA A 227 -6.84 5.04 9.03
N ARG A 228 -5.91 4.15 8.65
CA ARG A 228 -6.06 2.69 8.82
C ARG A 228 -6.16 2.30 10.29
N PHE A 229 -5.33 2.88 11.16
CA PHE A 229 -5.36 2.64 12.59
C PHE A 229 -6.71 3.08 13.20
N ALA A 230 -7.13 4.32 12.96
CA ALA A 230 -8.38 4.86 13.50
C ALA A 230 -9.62 4.14 12.97
N SER A 231 -9.68 3.85 11.66
CA SER A 231 -10.79 3.09 11.06
C SER A 231 -10.87 1.69 11.66
N THR A 232 -9.73 1.00 11.79
CA THR A 232 -9.71 -0.35 12.37
C THR A 232 -10.12 -0.34 13.83
N LEU A 233 -9.66 0.64 14.60
CA LEU A 233 -10.01 0.76 16.01
C LEU A 233 -11.50 1.07 16.20
N SER A 234 -12.04 2.03 15.44
CA SER A 234 -13.48 2.35 15.42
C SER A 234 -14.32 1.12 15.11
N ILE A 235 -13.97 0.40 14.03
CA ILE A 235 -14.71 -0.77 13.56
C ILE A 235 -14.70 -1.92 14.59
N LEU A 236 -13.54 -2.19 15.20
CA LEU A 236 -13.43 -3.23 16.23
C LEU A 236 -14.21 -2.85 17.49
N MET A 237 -14.17 -1.59 17.90
CA MET A 237 -14.92 -1.10 19.05
C MET A 237 -16.43 -1.16 18.81
N ALA A 238 -16.90 -0.79 17.61
CA ALA A 238 -18.28 -0.93 17.17
C ALA A 238 -18.78 -2.37 17.25
N SER A 239 -17.88 -3.32 16.96
CA SER A 239 -18.13 -4.77 17.02
C SER A 239 -17.98 -5.35 18.44
N GLY A 240 -17.88 -4.51 19.47
CA GLY A 240 -17.79 -4.94 20.87
C GLY A 240 -16.43 -5.52 21.29
N VAL A 241 -15.39 -5.40 20.46
CA VAL A 241 -14.04 -5.87 20.82
C VAL A 241 -13.45 -4.95 21.90
N PRO A 242 -12.94 -5.49 23.03
CA PRO A 242 -12.36 -4.67 24.09
C PRO A 242 -11.21 -3.79 23.59
N LEU A 243 -11.15 -2.53 24.06
CA LEU A 243 -10.21 -1.50 23.57
C LEU A 243 -8.75 -1.98 23.50
N ILE A 244 -8.25 -2.66 24.55
CA ILE A 244 -6.87 -3.15 24.60
C ILE A 244 -6.59 -4.17 23.48
N HIS A 245 -7.54 -5.08 23.21
CA HIS A 245 -7.44 -6.02 22.10
C HIS A 245 -7.55 -5.31 20.75
N ALA A 246 -8.47 -4.36 20.64
CA ALA A 246 -8.68 -3.58 19.43
C ALA A 246 -7.44 -2.74 19.06
N LEU A 247 -6.76 -2.14 20.04
CA LEU A 247 -5.51 -1.38 19.84
C LEU A 247 -4.39 -2.24 19.26
N ARG A 248 -4.19 -3.45 19.80
CA ARG A 248 -3.18 -4.39 19.29
C ARG A 248 -3.45 -4.77 17.83
N ILE A 249 -4.69 -5.04 17.48
CA ILE A 249 -5.10 -5.40 16.12
C ILE A 249 -4.97 -4.20 15.17
N ALA A 250 -5.41 -3.01 15.61
CA ALA A 250 -5.29 -1.76 14.85
C ALA A 250 -3.83 -1.40 14.55
N GLY A 251 -2.92 -1.60 15.52
CA GLY A 251 -1.48 -1.44 15.28
C GLY A 251 -0.92 -2.46 14.29
N ALA A 252 -1.35 -3.73 14.39
CA ALA A 252 -0.85 -4.81 13.53
C ALA A 252 -1.17 -4.60 12.03
N VAL A 253 -2.26 -3.90 11.71
CA VAL A 253 -2.65 -3.60 10.32
C VAL A 253 -1.90 -2.42 9.70
N MET A 254 -1.18 -1.60 10.49
CA MET A 254 -0.36 -0.50 9.99
C MET A 254 0.78 -1.02 9.11
N THR A 255 1.07 -0.33 8.01
CA THR A 255 2.01 -0.80 6.97
C THR A 255 3.46 -0.43 7.27
N ASN A 256 3.68 0.75 7.82
CA ASN A 256 4.99 1.22 8.27
C ASN A 256 5.33 0.57 9.62
N LEU A 257 6.56 0.08 9.73
CA LEU A 257 7.00 -0.69 10.91
C LEU A 257 7.32 0.23 12.09
N VAL A 258 7.74 1.47 11.82
CA VAL A 258 8.01 2.47 12.86
C VAL A 258 6.69 2.92 13.49
N LEU A 259 5.67 3.19 12.68
CA LEU A 259 4.35 3.58 13.18
C LEU A 259 3.65 2.41 13.91
N ARG A 260 3.84 1.17 13.44
CA ARG A 260 3.37 -0.02 14.12
C ARG A 260 3.97 -0.17 15.51
N GLU A 261 5.27 0.08 15.67
CA GLU A 261 5.93 0.07 16.99
C GLU A 261 5.40 1.19 17.89
N ALA A 262 5.22 2.41 17.36
CA ALA A 262 4.61 3.51 18.11
C ALA A 262 3.19 3.14 18.60
N SER A 263 2.38 2.50 17.75
CA SER A 263 1.05 1.99 18.15
C SER A 263 1.12 0.87 19.20
N ALA A 264 2.16 0.04 19.17
CA ALA A 264 2.40 -0.95 20.22
C ALA A 264 2.74 -0.27 21.56
N THR A 265 3.56 0.79 21.56
CA THR A 265 3.83 1.61 22.75
C THR A 265 2.54 2.21 23.31
N VAL A 266 1.68 2.76 22.45
CA VAL A 266 0.36 3.28 22.84
C VAL A 266 -0.50 2.20 23.49
N SER A 267 -0.51 1.00 22.91
CA SER A 267 -1.27 -0.14 23.44
C SER A 267 -0.82 -0.53 24.85
N VAL A 268 0.50 -0.55 25.08
CA VAL A 268 1.10 -0.84 26.40
C VAL A 268 0.75 0.25 27.41
N ALA A 269 0.90 1.53 27.05
CA ALA A 269 0.59 2.64 27.95
C ALA A 269 -0.89 2.66 28.39
N VAL A 270 -1.83 2.34 27.48
CA VAL A 270 -3.25 2.22 27.81
C VAL A 270 -3.52 1.01 28.69
N GLN A 271 -2.82 -0.11 28.47
CA GLN A 271 -2.90 -1.29 29.34
C GLN A 271 -2.37 -0.99 30.76
N GLU A 272 -1.41 -0.09 30.90
CA GLU A 272 -0.87 0.41 32.17
C GLU A 272 -1.75 1.49 32.83
N GLY A 273 -2.86 1.89 32.19
CA GLY A 273 -3.87 2.80 32.75
C GLY A 273 -3.78 4.25 32.27
N ALA A 274 -2.92 4.58 31.31
CA ALA A 274 -2.97 5.89 30.66
C ALA A 274 -4.23 6.04 29.80
N SER A 275 -4.78 7.25 29.68
CA SER A 275 -5.81 7.53 28.68
C SER A 275 -5.23 7.35 27.26
N LEU A 276 -6.07 6.94 26.31
CA LEU A 276 -5.67 6.76 24.91
C LEU A 276 -5.20 8.07 24.29
N SER A 277 -5.88 9.18 24.57
CA SER A 277 -5.45 10.52 24.12
C SER A 277 -4.05 10.88 24.61
N ARG A 278 -3.72 10.58 25.87
CA ARG A 278 -2.41 10.83 26.46
C ARG A 278 -1.34 9.91 25.87
N ALA A 279 -1.66 8.63 25.68
CA ALA A 279 -0.75 7.68 25.06
C ALA A 279 -0.43 8.06 23.61
N LEU A 280 -1.43 8.49 22.83
CA LEU A 280 -1.24 8.96 21.45
C LEU A 280 -0.44 10.27 21.37
N SER A 281 -0.65 11.20 22.31
CA SER A 281 0.04 12.51 22.30
C SER A 281 1.53 12.42 22.63
N GLN A 282 1.97 11.34 23.30
CA GLN A 282 3.38 11.06 23.56
C GLN A 282 4.14 10.61 22.30
N GLU A 283 3.42 10.14 21.27
CA GLU A 283 3.99 9.64 20.03
C GLU A 283 3.92 10.69 18.91
N THR A 284 5.08 11.06 18.35
CA THR A 284 5.20 12.19 17.40
C THR A 284 4.59 11.97 16.00
N PHE A 285 4.09 10.76 15.73
CA PHE A 285 3.57 10.39 14.41
C PHE A 285 2.05 10.51 14.32
N PHE A 286 1.32 10.50 15.44
CA PHE A 286 -0.14 10.63 15.40
C PHE A 286 -0.54 12.09 15.17
N PRO A 287 -1.38 12.38 14.17
CA PRO A 287 -1.73 13.77 13.86
C PRO A 287 -2.53 14.44 14.98
N PRO A 288 -2.30 15.73 15.27
CA PRO A 288 -2.95 16.42 16.39
C PRO A 288 -4.48 16.34 16.37
N MET A 289 -5.09 16.45 15.19
CA MET A 289 -6.54 16.32 15.03
C MET A 289 -7.06 14.95 15.49
N MET A 290 -6.32 13.87 15.26
CA MET A 290 -6.67 12.54 15.76
C MET A 290 -6.64 12.50 17.29
N VAL A 291 -5.59 13.04 17.89
CA VAL A 291 -5.46 13.11 19.35
C VAL A 291 -6.62 13.90 19.97
N HIS A 292 -7.00 15.02 19.36
CA HIS A 292 -8.14 15.83 19.83
C HIS A 292 -9.48 15.10 19.70
N MET A 293 -9.72 14.40 18.58
CA MET A 293 -10.95 13.62 18.41
C MET A 293 -11.03 12.47 19.41
N VAL A 294 -9.91 11.77 19.65
CA VAL A 294 -9.83 10.74 20.68
C VAL A 294 -10.09 11.33 22.07
N ALA A 295 -9.46 12.45 22.42
CA ALA A 295 -9.68 13.10 23.71
C ALA A 295 -11.15 13.50 23.91
N SER A 296 -11.79 14.04 22.86
CA SER A 296 -13.22 14.35 22.88
C SER A 296 -14.08 13.10 23.04
N GLY A 297 -13.75 12.02 22.32
CA GLY A 297 -14.48 10.75 22.38
C GLY A 297 -14.32 10.02 23.71
N GLU A 298 -13.13 10.07 24.32
CA GLU A 298 -12.90 9.56 25.68
C GLU A 298 -13.72 10.36 26.71
N ALA A 299 -13.76 11.68 26.59
CA ALA A 299 -14.50 12.54 27.52
C ALA A 299 -16.04 12.38 27.40
N SER A 300 -16.55 12.16 26.19
CA SER A 300 -17.98 11.99 25.93
C SER A 300 -18.45 10.53 25.97
N GLY A 301 -17.54 9.57 26.09
CA GLY A 301 -17.84 8.13 25.98
C GLY A 301 -18.18 7.66 24.56
N ASP A 302 -17.95 8.49 23.55
CA ASP A 302 -18.30 8.24 22.14
C ASP A 302 -17.04 8.09 21.28
N LEU A 303 -16.13 7.22 21.73
CA LEU A 303 -14.82 7.02 21.11
C LEU A 303 -14.94 6.40 19.70
N GLU A 304 -15.91 5.51 19.50
CA GLU A 304 -16.18 4.85 18.21
C GLU A 304 -16.44 5.86 17.10
N THR A 305 -17.41 6.76 17.29
CA THR A 305 -17.80 7.79 16.32
C THR A 305 -16.67 8.79 16.08
N MET A 306 -15.95 9.19 17.14
CA MET A 306 -14.83 10.12 16.98
C MET A 306 -13.64 9.51 16.25
N LEU A 307 -13.37 8.20 16.42
CA LEU A 307 -12.37 7.48 15.66
C LEU A 307 -12.75 7.32 14.18
N GLU A 308 -14.03 7.07 13.89
CA GLU A 308 -14.54 7.04 12.50
C GLU A 308 -14.33 8.39 11.82
N ARG A 309 -14.75 9.48 12.47
CA ARG A 309 -14.53 10.85 11.96
C ARG A 309 -13.04 11.18 11.81
N SER A 310 -12.21 10.69 12.72
CA SER A 310 -10.76 10.83 12.62
C SER A 310 -10.22 10.10 11.39
N ALA A 311 -10.66 8.86 11.14
CA ALA A 311 -10.26 8.11 9.95
C ALA A 311 -10.64 8.84 8.66
N LEU A 312 -11.88 9.33 8.55
CA LEU A 312 -12.35 10.11 7.40
C LEU A 312 -11.55 11.40 7.21
N ASN A 313 -11.18 12.09 8.30
CA ASN A 313 -10.34 13.27 8.22
C ASN A 313 -8.94 12.93 7.66
N GLN A 314 -8.35 11.82 8.10
CA GLN A 314 -7.05 11.37 7.61
C GLN A 314 -7.09 10.90 6.15
N GLU A 315 -8.21 10.32 5.70
CA GLU A 315 -8.42 9.99 4.28
C GLU A 315 -8.51 11.26 3.42
N ARG A 316 -9.21 12.30 3.87
CA ARG A 316 -9.25 13.60 3.16
C ARG A 316 -7.87 14.26 3.12
N GLU A 317 -7.12 14.24 4.21
CA GLU A 317 -5.75 14.76 4.26
C GLU A 317 -4.83 14.03 3.25
N LEU A 318 -4.99 12.71 3.13
CA LEU A 318 -4.29 11.90 2.14
C LEU A 318 -4.65 12.33 0.71
N GLU A 319 -5.94 12.49 0.40
CA GLU A 319 -6.40 12.92 -0.93
C GLU A 319 -5.89 14.31 -1.29
N MET A 320 -5.96 15.27 -0.36
CA MET A 320 -5.43 16.63 -0.56
C MET A 320 -3.92 16.60 -0.82
N THR A 321 -3.17 15.86 0.01
CA THR A 321 -1.71 15.75 -0.13
C THR A 321 -1.32 15.13 -1.48
N LEU A 322 -2.01 14.06 -1.90
CA LEU A 322 -1.78 13.45 -3.20
C LEU A 322 -2.13 14.42 -4.34
N GLY A 323 -3.24 15.14 -4.24
CA GLY A 323 -3.63 16.16 -5.22
C GLY A 323 -2.58 17.24 -5.39
N THR A 324 -2.04 17.77 -4.28
CA THR A 324 -0.96 18.78 -4.33
C THR A 324 0.32 18.22 -4.95
N ILE A 325 0.73 17.00 -4.59
CA ILE A 325 1.93 16.37 -5.15
C ILE A 325 1.77 16.19 -6.67
N MET A 326 0.61 15.68 -7.11
CA MET A 326 0.35 15.45 -8.53
C MET A 326 0.22 16.75 -9.32
N GLY A 327 -0.43 17.78 -8.76
CA GLY A 327 -0.55 19.09 -9.41
C GLY A 327 0.78 19.81 -9.59
N LEU A 328 1.75 19.62 -8.68
CA LEU A 328 3.10 20.16 -8.83
C LEU A 328 3.99 19.34 -9.76
N PHE A 329 3.68 18.05 -9.94
CA PHE A 329 4.48 17.14 -10.73
C PHE A 329 4.51 17.55 -12.22
N GLU A 330 3.38 17.97 -12.77
CA GLU A 330 3.27 18.34 -14.19
C GLU A 330 4.13 19.57 -14.55
N PRO A 331 4.00 20.75 -13.89
CA PRO A 331 4.87 21.89 -14.16
C PRO A 331 6.35 21.58 -13.95
N ALA A 332 6.69 20.83 -12.89
CA ALA A 332 8.06 20.45 -12.60
C ALA A 332 8.65 19.59 -13.73
N MET A 333 7.88 18.62 -14.24
CA MET A 333 8.29 17.76 -15.35
C MET A 333 8.44 18.54 -16.65
N VAL A 334 7.53 19.47 -16.95
CA VAL A 334 7.64 20.32 -18.16
C VAL A 334 8.89 21.20 -18.10
N VAL A 335 9.17 21.84 -16.95
CA VAL A 335 10.38 22.66 -16.77
C VAL A 335 11.64 21.79 -16.86
N PHE A 336 11.65 20.62 -16.23
CA PHE A 336 12.77 19.69 -16.31
C PHE A 336 13.03 19.22 -17.74
N MET A 337 11.99 18.81 -18.47
CA MET A 337 12.10 18.38 -19.86
C MET A 337 12.53 19.51 -20.79
N GLY A 338 11.94 20.70 -20.65
CA GLY A 338 12.33 21.88 -21.41
C GLY A 338 13.79 22.25 -21.17
N GLY A 339 14.23 22.25 -19.91
CA GLY A 339 15.63 22.51 -19.56
C GLY A 339 16.59 21.47 -20.12
N LEU A 340 16.20 20.19 -20.06
CA LEU A 340 17.02 19.09 -20.58
C LEU A 340 17.15 19.19 -22.10
N VAL A 341 16.04 19.34 -22.83
CA VAL A 341 16.03 19.51 -24.29
C VAL A 341 16.79 20.77 -24.71
N LEU A 342 16.58 21.90 -24.03
CA LEU A 342 17.33 23.14 -24.29
C LEU A 342 18.83 22.94 -24.12
N THR A 343 19.25 22.24 -23.06
CA THR A 343 20.68 21.92 -22.83
C THR A 343 21.25 21.11 -23.98
N ILE A 344 20.51 20.12 -24.48
CA ILE A 344 20.92 19.31 -25.64
C ILE A 344 21.07 20.19 -26.89
N VAL A 345 20.07 21.00 -27.19
CA VAL A 345 20.09 21.87 -28.37
C VAL A 345 21.24 22.88 -28.28
N LEU A 346 21.45 23.50 -27.12
CA LEU A 346 22.57 24.42 -26.89
C LEU A 346 23.92 23.71 -27.08
N ALA A 347 24.08 22.50 -26.54
CA ALA A 347 25.29 21.70 -26.70
C ALA A 347 25.64 21.45 -28.17
N ILE A 348 24.62 21.26 -29.01
CA ILE A 348 24.76 21.00 -30.44
C ILE A 348 25.09 22.28 -31.22
N LEU A 349 24.45 23.40 -30.86
CA LEU A 349 24.56 24.65 -31.62
C LEU A 349 25.78 25.50 -31.22
N LEU A 350 26.28 25.39 -29.98
CA LEU A 350 27.41 26.18 -29.49
C LEU A 350 28.66 26.08 -30.40
N PRO A 351 29.08 24.88 -30.88
CA PRO A 351 30.21 24.75 -31.80
C PRO A 351 30.00 25.37 -33.19
N ILE A 352 28.75 25.64 -33.59
CA ILE A 352 28.43 26.30 -34.87
C ILE A 352 28.59 27.81 -34.73
N LEU A 353 28.23 28.35 -33.56
CA LEU A 353 28.25 29.79 -33.28
C LEU A 353 29.68 30.32 -33.02
N ILE A 354 30.60 29.45 -32.59
CA ILE A 354 32.00 29.78 -32.23
C ILE A 354 32.93 29.32 -33.37
#